data_AF-A0A0P1BPE0-F1
#
_entry.id   AF-A0A0P1BPE0-F1
#
_cell.length_a   1.000
_cell.length_b   1.000
_cell.length_c   1.000
_cell.angle_alpha   90.00
_cell.angle_beta   90.00
_cell.angle_gamma   90.00
#
_symmetry.space_group_name_H-M   'P 1'
#
loop_
_entity.id
_entity.type
_entity.pdbx_description
1 polymer ?
#
loop_
_entity_poly.entity_id
_entity_poly.type
_entity_poly.pdbx_seq_one_letter_code
_entity_poly.pdbx_strand_id
1 'polypeptide(L)'
;MGSAKVNVALTPNGRADDLLLLHQGQDVFALPLEVDMTFEDLVGALSSREDDAPVVYLQSQGSNLTSEPALSPLCDDFSPRSHVSSTTASPTRSKDNASLSFLFATQALDKEPEAINLWVGNDRAFTSTHRDHYENLFTVVRGVKEFYLWPPAEGWALEETEPLPIYQWSIDAKESDSDCIAANALKSSDLVLRPVPSAPKTPWIRPSPLETCTSKRNAPCKRYAQSLPPLRVKVGQGQTLYLPAGWYHAVAQQVDDGQGEGASAGLCIAINQWYESDAAFSDRWAWTQFQRSLGKKLDGTFVKEGEV
;
A
#
# COMPACT_ATOMS: atom_id res chain seq x y z
N MET A 1 -9.16 20.69 -2.85
CA MET A 1 -9.15 19.73 -3.98
C MET A 1 -10.55 19.49 -4.56
N GLY A 2 -11.63 19.43 -3.77
CA GLY A 2 -13.01 19.59 -4.27
C GLY A 2 -13.36 18.66 -5.44
N SER A 3 -13.74 19.23 -6.59
CA SER A 3 -14.11 18.50 -7.81
C SER A 3 -12.94 17.86 -8.58
N ALA A 4 -11.70 17.99 -8.12
CA ALA A 4 -10.54 17.35 -8.75
C ALA A 4 -10.70 15.83 -8.73
N LYS A 5 -10.48 15.18 -9.88
CA LYS A 5 -10.58 13.72 -10.01
C LYS A 5 -9.28 13.06 -9.59
N VAL A 6 -9.37 12.04 -8.75
CA VAL A 6 -8.27 11.22 -8.27
C VAL A 6 -8.60 9.74 -8.46
N ASN A 7 -7.57 8.93 -8.70
CA ASN A 7 -7.73 7.49 -8.83
C ASN A 7 -7.77 6.83 -7.44
N VAL A 8 -8.80 6.03 -7.18
CA VAL A 8 -9.08 5.46 -5.86
C VAL A 8 -9.35 3.97 -5.98
N ALA A 9 -8.76 3.20 -5.06
CA ALA A 9 -8.99 1.77 -4.92
C ALA A 9 -10.23 1.51 -4.06
N LEU A 10 -11.11 0.63 -4.53
CA LEU A 10 -12.28 0.13 -3.83
C LEU A 10 -12.14 -1.37 -3.60
N THR A 11 -12.44 -1.80 -2.37
CA THR A 11 -12.53 -3.22 -2.00
C THR A 11 -13.70 -3.44 -1.05
N PRO A 12 -14.32 -4.63 -1.04
CA PRO A 12 -15.44 -4.89 -0.13
C PRO A 12 -15.01 -5.00 1.35
N ASN A 13 -13.71 -5.18 1.63
CA ASN A 13 -13.20 -5.52 2.96
C ASN A 13 -11.95 -4.73 3.38
N GLY A 14 -11.52 -3.75 2.58
CA GLY A 14 -10.33 -2.94 2.83
C GLY A 14 -9.00 -3.60 2.48
N ARG A 15 -9.01 -4.77 1.86
CA ARG A 15 -7.80 -5.57 1.58
C ARG A 15 -7.51 -5.54 0.08
N ALA A 16 -6.83 -4.49 -0.35
CA ALA A 16 -6.30 -4.38 -1.71
C ALA A 16 -4.97 -5.14 -1.82
N ASP A 17 -4.66 -5.66 -3.01
CA ASP A 17 -3.41 -6.35 -3.32
C ASP A 17 -3.14 -7.48 -2.31
N ASP A 18 -4.09 -8.40 -2.20
CA ASP A 18 -4.08 -9.44 -1.19
C ASP A 18 -4.61 -10.78 -1.71
N LEU A 19 -4.28 -11.85 -0.99
CA LEU A 19 -4.83 -13.17 -1.21
C LEU A 19 -6.27 -13.27 -0.73
N LEU A 20 -7.10 -13.82 -1.61
CA LEU A 20 -8.48 -14.23 -1.30
C LEU A 20 -8.66 -15.70 -1.64
N LEU A 21 -9.37 -16.41 -0.77
CA LEU A 21 -9.77 -17.78 -0.99
C LEU A 21 -11.15 -17.80 -1.68
N LEU A 22 -11.21 -18.25 -2.93
CA LEU A 22 -12.46 -18.42 -3.65
C LEU A 22 -13.31 -19.53 -3.02
N HIS A 23 -14.63 -19.52 -3.26
CA HIS A 23 -15.56 -20.56 -2.79
C HIS A 23 -15.16 -21.99 -3.22
N GLN A 24 -14.41 -22.12 -4.32
CA GLN A 24 -13.89 -23.38 -4.84
C GLN A 24 -12.62 -23.87 -4.13
N GLY A 25 -12.15 -23.16 -3.09
CA GLY A 25 -10.95 -23.52 -2.32
C GLY A 25 -9.64 -23.12 -2.99
N GLN A 26 -9.68 -22.29 -4.03
CA GLN A 26 -8.50 -21.80 -4.74
C GLN A 26 -8.12 -20.41 -4.23
N ASP A 27 -6.85 -20.22 -3.88
CA ASP A 27 -6.29 -18.90 -3.61
C ASP A 27 -6.03 -18.14 -4.90
N VAL A 28 -6.34 -16.85 -4.87
CA VAL A 28 -6.07 -15.90 -5.95
C VAL A 28 -5.45 -14.64 -5.38
N PHE A 29 -4.67 -13.93 -6.20
CA PHE A 29 -4.21 -12.59 -5.86
C PHE A 29 -5.23 -11.58 -6.40
N ALA A 30 -5.86 -10.83 -5.50
CA ALA A 30 -6.96 -9.93 -5.80
C ALA A 30 -6.50 -8.47 -5.80
N LEU A 31 -6.63 -7.85 -6.98
CA LEU A 31 -6.46 -6.42 -7.20
C LEU A 31 -7.74 -5.65 -6.83
N PRO A 32 -7.63 -4.40 -6.38
CA PRO A 32 -8.79 -3.56 -6.11
C PRO A 32 -9.54 -3.18 -7.40
N LEU A 33 -10.77 -2.68 -7.23
CA LEU A 33 -11.46 -1.93 -8.27
C LEU A 33 -10.88 -0.51 -8.26
N GLU A 34 -10.30 -0.07 -9.38
CA GLU A 34 -9.79 1.29 -9.52
C GLU A 34 -10.84 2.16 -10.22
N VAL A 35 -11.20 3.30 -9.62
CA VAL A 35 -12.14 4.27 -10.20
C VAL A 35 -11.61 5.68 -10.04
N ASP A 36 -11.94 6.53 -11.02
CA ASP A 36 -11.75 7.96 -10.88
C ASP A 36 -12.99 8.58 -10.20
N MET A 37 -12.79 9.24 -9.07
CA MET A 37 -13.85 10.00 -8.38
C MET A 37 -13.37 11.39 -7.98
N THR A 38 -14.30 12.28 -7.66
CA THR A 38 -13.91 13.60 -7.16
C THR A 38 -13.33 13.49 -5.75
N PHE A 39 -12.42 14.39 -5.39
CA PHE A 39 -11.87 14.44 -4.05
C PHE A 39 -12.95 14.69 -2.98
N GLU A 40 -14.00 15.44 -3.33
CA GLU A 40 -15.18 15.63 -2.49
C GLU A 40 -15.93 14.31 -2.25
N ASP A 41 -16.16 13.52 -3.29
CA ASP A 41 -16.78 12.19 -3.16
C ASP A 41 -15.91 11.26 -2.31
N LEU A 42 -14.59 11.27 -2.49
CA LEU A 42 -13.65 10.49 -1.70
C LEU A 42 -13.75 10.85 -0.21
N VAL A 43 -13.75 12.13 0.15
CA VAL A 43 -13.89 12.57 1.55
C VAL A 43 -15.24 12.17 2.12
N GLY A 44 -16.31 12.27 1.32
CA GLY A 44 -17.64 11.79 1.68
C GLY A 44 -17.66 10.28 1.96
N ALA A 45 -17.07 9.48 1.07
CA ALA A 45 -16.95 8.02 1.20
C ALA A 45 -16.15 7.62 2.44
N LEU A 46 -15.03 8.29 2.69
CA LEU A 46 -14.16 8.01 3.84
C LEU A 46 -14.79 8.37 5.18
N SER A 47 -15.66 9.39 5.18
CA SER A 47 -16.41 9.82 6.37
C SER A 47 -17.63 8.93 6.65
N SER A 48 -18.10 8.19 5.63
CA SER A 48 -19.23 7.26 5.80
C SER A 48 -18.85 6.10 6.71
N ARG A 49 -19.74 5.80 7.67
CA ARG A 49 -19.64 4.65 8.57
C ARG A 49 -20.62 3.53 8.20
N GLU A 50 -21.09 3.52 6.95
CA GLU A 50 -21.94 2.45 6.48
C GLU A 50 -21.14 1.16 6.32
N ASP A 51 -21.49 0.15 7.11
CA ASP A 51 -20.80 -1.16 7.12
C ASP A 51 -20.87 -1.87 5.77
N ASP A 52 -21.93 -1.62 5.00
CA ASP A 52 -22.15 -2.24 3.68
C ASP A 52 -21.43 -1.48 2.55
N ALA A 53 -20.92 -0.27 2.78
CA ALA A 53 -20.21 0.49 1.76
C ALA A 53 -18.79 -0.06 1.51
N PRO A 54 -18.33 -0.14 0.25
CA PRO A 54 -16.96 -0.51 -0.07
C PRO A 54 -15.95 0.36 0.68
N VAL A 55 -14.81 -0.23 1.01
CA VAL A 55 -13.68 0.49 1.58
C VAL A 55 -12.92 1.18 0.46
N VAL A 56 -12.91 2.51 0.52
CA VAL A 56 -12.15 3.38 -0.38
C VAL A 56 -10.76 3.66 0.18
N TYR A 57 -9.75 3.69 -0.70
CA TYR A 57 -8.38 4.04 -0.33
C TYR A 57 -7.65 4.69 -1.51
N LEU A 58 -7.17 5.92 -1.31
CA LEU A 58 -6.25 6.57 -2.26
C LEU A 58 -4.85 6.02 -1.98
N GLN A 59 -4.39 5.14 -2.87
CA GLN A 59 -3.18 4.33 -2.64
C GLN A 59 -2.31 4.10 -3.88
N SER A 60 -2.53 4.85 -4.96
CA SER A 60 -1.72 4.70 -6.18
C SER A 60 -0.24 5.02 -5.89
N GLN A 61 0.65 4.09 -6.24
CA GLN A 61 2.08 4.15 -5.87
C GLN A 61 2.98 4.65 -7.03
N GLY A 62 2.36 5.18 -8.10
CA GLY A 62 3.02 5.68 -9.31
C GLY A 62 3.47 7.15 -9.23
N SER A 63 3.94 7.59 -8.06
CA SER A 63 4.26 8.99 -7.77
C SER A 63 3.03 9.92 -7.86
N ASN A 64 1.89 9.48 -7.32
CA ASN A 64 0.60 10.16 -7.54
C ASN A 64 0.60 11.64 -7.11
N LEU A 65 1.35 12.02 -6.07
CA LEU A 65 1.35 13.38 -5.54
C LEU A 65 1.95 14.38 -6.55
N THR A 66 3.00 13.97 -7.26
CA THR A 66 3.73 14.83 -8.21
C THR A 66 3.28 14.61 -9.65
N SER A 67 2.81 13.41 -9.99
CA SER A 67 2.39 13.04 -11.34
C SER A 67 0.93 13.37 -11.64
N GLU A 68 0.03 13.38 -10.64
CA GLU A 68 -1.38 13.69 -10.86
C GLU A 68 -1.65 15.20 -10.75
N PRO A 69 -2.11 15.87 -11.82
CA PRO A 69 -2.41 17.31 -11.79
C PRO A 69 -3.43 17.69 -10.71
N ALA A 70 -4.35 16.78 -10.39
CA ALA A 70 -5.37 16.93 -9.37
C ALA A 70 -4.80 17.11 -7.95
N LEU A 71 -3.65 16.49 -7.66
CA LEU A 71 -2.97 16.54 -6.36
C LEU A 71 -1.90 17.64 -6.29
N SER A 72 -1.52 18.22 -7.43
CA SER A 72 -0.49 19.27 -7.52
C SER A 72 -0.64 20.48 -6.58
N PRO A 73 -1.84 20.91 -6.13
CA PRO A 73 -1.95 21.97 -5.12
C PRO A 73 -1.33 21.58 -3.77
N LEU A 74 -1.29 20.29 -3.42
CA LEU A 74 -0.69 19.82 -2.17
C LEU A 74 0.84 19.88 -2.17
N CYS A 75 1.48 19.84 -3.34
CA CYS A 75 2.94 19.95 -3.43
C CYS A 75 3.46 21.24 -2.77
N ASP A 76 2.69 22.32 -2.84
CA ASP A 76 3.05 23.61 -2.24
C ASP A 76 3.01 23.56 -0.70
N ASP A 77 2.13 22.73 -0.12
CA ASP A 77 2.03 22.51 1.33
C ASP A 77 3.16 21.61 1.88
N PHE A 78 3.66 20.68 1.06
CA PHE A 78 4.77 19.78 1.41
C PHE A 78 6.15 20.31 1.08
N SER A 79 6.23 21.39 0.29
CA SER A 79 7.49 22.02 -0.05
C SER A 79 8.24 22.44 1.22
N PRO A 80 9.54 22.09 1.36
CA PRO A 80 10.35 22.53 2.49
C PRO A 80 10.27 24.06 2.63
N ARG A 81 9.81 24.54 3.78
CA ARG A 81 9.84 25.98 4.08
C ARG A 81 11.30 26.39 4.26
N SER A 82 11.87 27.07 3.28
CA SER A 82 13.17 27.70 3.49
C SER A 82 13.03 28.77 4.57
N HIS A 83 13.86 28.71 5.62
CA HIS A 83 13.93 29.74 6.66
C HIS A 83 14.54 31.08 6.16
N VAL A 84 14.75 31.22 4.84
CA VAL A 84 15.29 32.45 4.24
C VAL A 84 14.14 33.29 3.73
N SER A 85 13.76 34.29 4.53
CA SER A 85 12.93 35.40 4.11
C SER A 85 13.66 36.21 3.03
N SER A 86 13.57 35.81 1.76
CA SER A 86 13.89 36.68 0.64
C SER A 86 12.62 37.03 -0.12
N THR A 87 12.02 38.15 0.27
CA THR A 87 11.09 38.93 -0.53
C THR A 87 11.79 39.37 -1.81
N THR A 88 11.66 38.60 -2.90
CA THR A 88 11.64 39.02 -4.31
C THR A 88 12.06 37.86 -5.22
N ALA A 89 11.12 37.00 -5.55
CA ALA A 89 11.00 36.31 -6.83
C ALA A 89 9.69 35.53 -6.76
N SER A 90 8.93 35.48 -7.85
CA SER A 90 7.97 34.42 -8.09
C SER A 90 8.76 33.29 -8.73
N PRO A 91 9.23 32.26 -8.00
CA PRO A 91 9.79 31.11 -8.67
C PRO A 91 8.60 30.27 -9.11
N THR A 92 8.49 30.00 -10.40
CA THR A 92 7.86 28.77 -10.86
C THR A 92 8.64 27.61 -10.23
N ARG A 93 8.29 27.24 -9.00
CA ARG A 93 8.87 26.09 -8.29
C ARG A 93 8.50 24.86 -9.12
N SER A 94 9.50 24.07 -9.52
CA SER A 94 9.22 22.78 -10.14
C SER A 94 8.45 21.94 -9.13
N LYS A 95 7.35 21.31 -9.57
CA LYS A 95 6.55 20.39 -8.75
C LYS A 95 7.01 18.95 -8.97
N ASP A 96 8.32 18.76 -9.11
CA ASP A 96 8.95 17.47 -9.32
C ASP A 96 9.35 16.83 -7.98
N ASN A 97 9.76 15.57 -8.03
CA ASN A 97 10.14 14.83 -6.83
C ASN A 97 11.32 15.46 -6.08
N ALA A 98 12.27 16.05 -6.82
CA ALA A 98 13.45 16.68 -6.24
C ALA A 98 13.10 17.91 -5.39
N SER A 99 12.09 18.70 -5.77
CA SER A 99 11.70 19.88 -4.99
C SER A 99 10.99 19.57 -3.67
N LEU A 100 10.42 18.37 -3.55
CA LEU A 100 9.70 17.88 -2.37
C LEU A 100 10.52 16.88 -1.54
N SER A 101 11.73 16.53 -1.98
CA SER A 101 12.56 15.51 -1.32
C SER A 101 13.05 15.97 0.05
N PHE A 102 13.24 15.01 0.95
CA PHE A 102 13.92 15.28 2.21
C PHE A 102 15.42 15.44 1.96
N LEU A 103 15.93 16.67 2.06
CA LEU A 103 17.33 16.98 1.75
C LEU A 103 18.34 16.05 2.45
N PHE A 104 18.11 15.71 3.72
CA PHE A 104 19.01 14.82 4.46
C PHE A 104 19.03 13.40 3.84
N ALA A 105 17.91 12.93 3.31
CA ALA A 105 17.77 11.61 2.72
C ALA A 105 18.43 11.56 1.35
N THR A 106 18.15 12.55 0.50
CA THR A 106 18.81 12.71 -0.80
C THR A 106 20.32 12.76 -0.64
N GLN A 107 20.83 13.51 0.35
CA GLN A 107 22.27 13.57 0.64
C GLN A 107 22.83 12.26 1.17
N ALA A 108 22.10 11.54 2.02
CA ALA A 108 22.57 10.28 2.61
C ALA A 108 22.55 9.12 1.62
N LEU A 109 21.57 9.09 0.71
CA LEU A 109 21.37 8.04 -0.28
C LEU A 109 22.01 8.36 -1.63
N ASP A 110 22.50 9.60 -1.82
CA ASP A 110 23.07 10.12 -3.06
C ASP A 110 22.12 9.94 -4.27
N LYS A 111 20.82 10.08 -4.03
CA LYS A 111 19.74 9.87 -5.00
C LYS A 111 18.53 10.73 -4.68
N GLU A 112 17.79 11.16 -5.70
CA GLU A 112 16.46 11.75 -5.53
C GLU A 112 15.39 10.65 -5.44
N PRO A 113 14.22 10.94 -4.84
CA PRO A 113 13.14 9.98 -4.80
C PRO A 113 12.57 9.73 -6.20
N GLU A 114 12.41 8.46 -6.57
CA GLU A 114 11.79 8.02 -7.82
C GLU A 114 10.29 8.26 -7.80
N ALA A 115 9.66 8.12 -6.64
CA ALA A 115 8.24 8.36 -6.45
C ALA A 115 7.94 9.04 -5.12
N ILE A 116 6.93 9.92 -5.14
CA ILE A 116 6.33 10.49 -3.94
C ILE A 116 4.82 10.21 -3.98
N ASN A 117 4.33 9.45 -3.02
CA ASN A 117 2.92 9.03 -3.01
C ASN A 117 2.18 9.60 -1.81
N LEU A 118 0.97 10.08 -2.07
CA LEU A 118 -0.06 10.42 -1.11
C LEU A 118 -0.92 9.18 -0.81
N TRP A 119 -1.22 9.01 0.46
CA TRP A 119 -2.08 7.96 0.98
C TRP A 119 -3.21 8.58 1.78
N VAL A 120 -4.46 8.28 1.42
CA VAL A 120 -5.66 8.76 2.13
C VAL A 120 -6.66 7.63 2.32
N GLY A 121 -6.90 7.23 3.56
CA GLY A 121 -7.78 6.11 3.89
C GLY A 121 -8.46 6.25 5.26
N ASN A 122 -9.36 5.32 5.56
CA ASN A 122 -9.93 5.13 6.89
C ASN A 122 -9.31 3.91 7.59
N ASP A 123 -9.78 3.59 8.80
CA ASP A 123 -9.29 2.50 9.63
C ASP A 123 -9.63 1.10 9.11
N ARG A 124 -10.49 0.98 8.09
CA ARG A 124 -10.84 -0.30 7.45
C ARG A 124 -9.80 -0.73 6.40
N ALA A 125 -9.01 0.20 5.84
CA ALA A 125 -8.04 -0.11 4.81
C ALA A 125 -6.75 -0.73 5.39
N PHE A 126 -6.35 -1.87 4.82
CA PHE A 126 -5.20 -2.67 5.25
C PHE A 126 -4.35 -3.08 4.04
N THR A 127 -3.06 -2.79 4.11
CA THR A 127 -2.08 -3.28 3.13
C THR A 127 -1.49 -4.59 3.62
N SER A 128 -1.63 -5.64 2.79
CA SER A 128 -1.18 -6.99 3.11
C SER A 128 0.33 -7.10 3.23
N THR A 129 0.83 -8.19 3.83
CA THR A 129 2.28 -8.38 4.03
C THR A 129 2.99 -8.45 2.68
N HIS A 130 3.95 -7.57 2.44
CA HIS A 130 4.77 -7.55 1.22
C HIS A 130 6.14 -6.95 1.52
N ARG A 131 6.98 -6.78 0.49
CA ARG A 131 8.25 -6.05 0.60
C ARG A 131 8.51 -5.27 -0.69
N ASP A 132 9.21 -4.15 -0.56
CA ASP A 132 9.63 -3.32 -1.68
C ASP A 132 11.14 -3.37 -1.88
N HIS A 133 11.59 -2.93 -3.04
CA HIS A 133 13.01 -2.74 -3.36
C HIS A 133 13.45 -1.27 -3.15
N TYR A 134 12.65 -0.48 -2.45
CA TYR A 134 12.88 0.94 -2.20
C TYR A 134 13.31 1.22 -0.77
N GLU A 135 14.20 2.19 -0.59
CA GLU A 135 14.36 2.88 0.69
C GLU A 135 13.17 3.81 0.86
N ASN A 136 12.33 3.55 1.86
CA ASN A 136 11.02 4.17 1.99
C ASN A 136 10.97 5.10 3.21
N LEU A 137 10.80 6.40 2.99
CA LEU A 137 10.56 7.38 4.04
C LEU A 137 9.08 7.67 4.16
N PHE A 138 8.43 7.06 5.14
CA PHE A 138 6.99 7.08 5.33
C PHE A 138 6.58 8.06 6.43
N THR A 139 5.99 9.19 6.05
CA THR A 139 5.62 10.29 6.94
C THR A 139 4.11 10.34 7.15
N VAL A 140 3.66 10.32 8.40
CA VAL A 140 2.23 10.43 8.72
C VAL A 140 1.89 11.90 8.95
N VAL A 141 0.91 12.39 8.19
CA VAL A 141 0.44 13.78 8.26
C VAL A 141 -0.76 13.91 9.21
N ARG A 142 -1.63 12.89 9.22
CA ARG A 142 -2.81 12.83 10.11
C ARG A 142 -3.15 11.38 10.45
N GLY A 143 -3.62 11.14 11.67
CA GLY A 143 -3.93 9.79 12.17
C GLY A 143 -2.67 9.03 12.57
N VAL A 144 -2.72 7.71 12.49
CA VAL A 144 -1.62 6.80 12.86
C VAL A 144 -1.53 5.67 11.84
N LYS A 145 -0.32 5.36 11.37
CA LYS A 145 -0.05 4.10 10.65
C LYS A 145 0.56 3.09 11.61
N GLU A 146 0.05 1.86 11.59
CA GLU A 146 0.57 0.74 12.37
C GLU A 146 1.24 -0.27 11.44
N PHE A 147 2.57 -0.34 11.53
CA PHE A 147 3.41 -1.24 10.74
C PHE A 147 3.70 -2.52 11.51
N TYR A 148 3.62 -3.64 10.81
CA TYR A 148 4.01 -4.97 11.25
C TYR A 148 5.22 -5.38 10.45
N LEU A 149 6.41 -5.36 11.06
CA LEU A 149 7.69 -5.45 10.35
C LEU A 149 8.40 -6.77 10.64
N TRP A 150 8.96 -7.37 9.60
CA TRP A 150 9.93 -8.47 9.71
C TRP A 150 11.19 -8.14 8.91
N PRO A 151 12.37 -8.47 9.45
CA PRO A 151 13.61 -8.28 8.71
C PRO A 151 13.63 -9.21 7.48
N PRO A 152 14.41 -8.87 6.44
CA PRO A 152 14.52 -9.71 5.23
C PRO A 152 14.86 -11.18 5.53
N ALA A 153 15.61 -11.43 6.60
CA ALA A 153 16.02 -12.76 7.05
C ALA A 153 14.86 -13.67 7.49
N GLU A 154 13.68 -13.13 7.81
CA GLU A 154 12.48 -13.91 8.15
C GLU A 154 11.71 -14.39 6.92
N GLY A 155 12.13 -14.02 5.70
CA GLY A 155 11.42 -14.36 4.47
C GLY A 155 11.19 -15.86 4.22
N TRP A 156 12.01 -16.73 4.81
CA TRP A 156 11.82 -18.19 4.76
C TRP A 156 10.55 -18.65 5.49
N ALA A 157 10.15 -17.91 6.54
CA ALA A 157 9.02 -18.25 7.39
C ALA A 157 7.71 -17.58 6.95
N LEU A 158 7.78 -16.56 6.10
CA LEU A 158 6.60 -15.80 5.65
C LEU A 158 5.80 -16.50 4.54
N GLU A 159 6.15 -17.73 4.13
CA GLU A 159 5.28 -18.59 3.30
C GLU A 159 4.78 -17.90 2.02
N GLU A 160 5.70 -17.33 1.25
CA GLU A 160 5.43 -16.82 -0.10
C GLU A 160 4.88 -17.96 -0.98
N THR A 161 3.72 -17.73 -1.60
CA THR A 161 3.04 -18.73 -2.41
C THR A 161 3.75 -18.95 -3.75
N GLU A 162 3.47 -20.09 -4.38
CA GLU A 162 3.66 -20.21 -5.81
C GLU A 162 2.83 -19.15 -6.56
N PRO A 163 3.23 -18.73 -7.78
CA PRO A 163 2.53 -17.69 -8.51
C PRO A 163 1.04 -18.00 -8.72
N LEU A 164 0.18 -17.11 -8.19
CA LEU A 164 -1.28 -17.26 -8.21
C LEU A 164 -1.90 -16.52 -9.40
N PRO A 165 -3.03 -16.99 -9.93
CA PRO A 165 -3.76 -16.22 -10.95
C PRO A 165 -4.31 -14.92 -10.36
N ILE A 166 -4.33 -13.90 -11.20
CA ILE A 166 -4.77 -12.56 -10.84
C ILE A 166 -6.27 -12.43 -11.06
N TYR A 167 -6.94 -11.86 -10.09
CA TYR A 167 -8.33 -11.44 -10.15
C TYR A 167 -8.42 -9.96 -9.79
N GLN A 168 -9.44 -9.27 -10.28
CA GLN A 168 -9.67 -7.86 -10.00
C GLN A 168 -11.13 -7.65 -9.62
N TRP A 169 -11.38 -6.81 -8.62
CA TRP A 169 -12.72 -6.37 -8.28
C TRP A 169 -13.28 -5.49 -9.41
N SER A 170 -14.55 -5.71 -9.72
CA SER A 170 -15.29 -5.00 -10.77
C SER A 170 -16.73 -4.81 -10.34
N ILE A 171 -17.47 -3.92 -10.99
CA ILE A 171 -18.89 -3.69 -10.69
C ILE A 171 -19.73 -4.78 -11.41
N ASP A 172 -20.75 -5.32 -10.75
CA ASP A 172 -21.68 -6.24 -11.42
C ASP A 172 -22.56 -5.47 -12.43
N ALA A 173 -22.25 -5.60 -13.72
CA ALA A 173 -22.87 -4.86 -14.83
C ALA A 173 -24.36 -5.20 -15.08
N LYS A 174 -25.05 -5.85 -14.15
CA LYS A 174 -26.48 -6.15 -14.28
C LYS A 174 -27.38 -4.93 -14.08
N GLU A 175 -26.86 -3.80 -13.58
CA GLU A 175 -27.68 -2.62 -13.26
C GLU A 175 -27.21 -1.24 -13.74
N SER A 176 -26.13 -1.06 -14.51
CA SER A 176 -25.90 0.27 -15.13
C SER A 176 -25.01 0.31 -16.37
N ASP A 177 -25.61 0.83 -17.43
CA ASP A 177 -24.98 1.45 -18.60
C ASP A 177 -24.62 2.91 -18.22
N SER A 178 -23.55 3.14 -17.45
CA SER A 178 -23.04 4.50 -17.23
C SER A 178 -21.62 4.52 -16.65
N ASP A 179 -20.72 5.23 -17.33
CA ASP A 179 -19.32 5.50 -16.96
C ASP A 179 -19.16 6.42 -15.72
N CYS A 180 -20.16 6.52 -14.85
CA CYS A 180 -20.16 7.42 -13.70
C CYS A 180 -20.98 6.89 -12.51
N ILE A 181 -20.61 5.74 -11.96
CA ILE A 181 -21.16 5.34 -10.65
C ILE A 181 -20.43 6.13 -9.56
N ALA A 182 -21.17 6.96 -8.82
CA ALA A 182 -20.66 7.60 -7.61
C ALA A 182 -20.34 6.52 -6.59
N ALA A 183 -19.09 6.45 -6.12
CA ALA A 183 -18.66 5.43 -5.15
C ALA A 183 -19.48 5.41 -3.86
N ASN A 184 -20.08 6.55 -3.51
CA ASN A 184 -20.98 6.71 -2.35
C ASN A 184 -22.31 5.95 -2.50
N ALA A 185 -22.66 5.52 -3.71
CA ALA A 185 -23.88 4.76 -4.00
C ALA A 185 -23.62 3.25 -4.12
N LEU A 186 -22.36 2.82 -4.17
CA LEU A 186 -22.00 1.41 -4.27
C LEU A 186 -22.11 0.71 -2.92
N LYS A 187 -22.56 -0.53 -2.97
CA LYS A 187 -22.48 -1.47 -1.86
C LYS A 187 -21.37 -2.48 -2.12
N SER A 188 -20.85 -3.05 -1.04
CA SER A 188 -19.84 -4.11 -1.10
C SER A 188 -20.35 -5.34 -1.84
N SER A 189 -21.67 -5.59 -1.81
CA SER A 189 -22.32 -6.63 -2.60
C SER A 189 -22.28 -6.41 -4.11
N ASP A 190 -22.10 -5.17 -4.55
CA ASP A 190 -22.09 -4.82 -5.98
C ASP A 190 -20.73 -5.09 -6.62
N LEU A 191 -19.70 -5.30 -5.80
CA LEU A 191 -18.36 -5.66 -6.23
C LEU A 191 -18.27 -7.17 -6.45
N VAL A 192 -17.86 -7.55 -7.65
CA VAL A 192 -17.63 -8.94 -8.06
C VAL A 192 -16.19 -9.12 -8.53
N LEU A 193 -15.57 -10.18 -8.04
CA LEU A 193 -14.19 -10.53 -8.32
C LEU A 193 -14.12 -11.32 -9.63
N ARG A 194 -13.36 -10.83 -10.62
CA ARG A 194 -13.25 -11.45 -11.95
C ARG A 194 -11.81 -11.82 -12.28
N PRO A 195 -11.54 -12.95 -12.97
CA PRO A 195 -10.20 -13.30 -13.40
C PRO A 195 -9.65 -12.27 -14.41
N VAL A 196 -8.35 -12.04 -14.39
CA VAL A 196 -7.62 -11.23 -15.38
C VAL A 196 -6.63 -12.15 -16.11
N PRO A 197 -7.06 -12.89 -17.15
CA PRO A 197 -6.24 -13.95 -17.75
C PRO A 197 -4.97 -13.46 -18.44
N SER A 198 -4.93 -12.19 -18.85
CA SER A 198 -3.77 -11.56 -19.47
C SER A 198 -2.69 -11.14 -18.47
N ALA A 199 -3.02 -11.05 -17.18
CA ALA A 199 -2.08 -10.63 -16.16
C ALA A 199 -1.14 -11.79 -15.76
N PRO A 200 0.16 -11.52 -15.56
CA PRO A 200 1.10 -12.55 -15.13
C PRO A 200 0.73 -13.05 -13.74
N LYS A 201 0.86 -14.35 -13.52
CA LYS A 201 0.68 -14.92 -12.18
C LYS A 201 1.69 -14.31 -11.21
N THR A 202 1.26 -14.04 -9.99
CA THR A 202 2.05 -13.30 -9.00
C THR A 202 2.18 -14.10 -7.71
N PRO A 203 3.39 -14.36 -7.20
CA PRO A 203 3.58 -14.93 -5.87
C PRO A 203 3.26 -13.87 -4.81
N TRP A 204 2.73 -14.27 -3.66
CA TRP A 204 2.42 -13.33 -2.58
C TRP A 204 2.56 -13.96 -1.19
N ILE A 205 2.64 -13.14 -0.15
CA ILE A 205 2.73 -13.61 1.24
C ILE A 205 1.36 -14.04 1.74
N ARG A 206 1.22 -15.33 2.08
CA ARG A 206 -0.03 -15.85 2.63
C ARG A 206 -0.35 -15.37 4.03
N PRO A 207 0.50 -15.51 5.06
CA PRO A 207 0.10 -15.21 6.43
C PRO A 207 -0.22 -13.72 6.64
N SER A 208 -1.26 -13.45 7.44
CA SER A 208 -1.62 -12.09 7.86
C SER A 208 -1.33 -11.89 9.36
N PRO A 209 -0.68 -10.79 9.77
CA PRO A 209 -0.49 -10.47 11.18
C PRO A 209 -1.77 -10.11 11.94
N LEU A 210 -2.86 -9.85 11.23
CA LEU A 210 -4.16 -9.54 11.83
C LEU A 210 -4.96 -10.82 12.17
N GLU A 211 -4.51 -11.98 11.70
CA GLU A 211 -5.20 -13.25 11.90
C GLU A 211 -4.49 -14.16 12.90
N THR A 212 -5.27 -14.91 13.68
CA THR A 212 -4.74 -15.90 14.63
C THR A 212 -4.05 -17.06 13.91
N CYS A 213 -3.14 -17.77 14.59
CA CYS A 213 -2.49 -18.97 14.02
C CYS A 213 -3.46 -20.10 13.65
N THR A 214 -4.68 -20.11 14.20
CA THR A 214 -5.73 -21.10 13.92
C THR A 214 -6.69 -20.66 12.81
N SER A 215 -6.50 -19.48 12.20
CA SER A 215 -7.38 -19.00 11.13
C SER A 215 -7.23 -19.86 9.88
N LYS A 216 -8.25 -19.84 9.00
CA LYS A 216 -8.18 -20.56 7.71
C LYS A 216 -6.99 -20.11 6.86
N ARG A 217 -6.58 -18.85 6.98
CA ARG A 217 -5.46 -18.25 6.25
C ARG A 217 -4.11 -18.65 6.82
N ASN A 218 -3.94 -18.56 8.14
CA ASN A 218 -2.65 -18.75 8.80
C ASN A 218 -2.39 -20.20 9.24
N ALA A 219 -3.41 -21.01 9.51
CA ALA A 219 -3.23 -22.41 9.96
C ALA A 219 -2.44 -23.30 8.98
N PRO A 220 -2.55 -23.13 7.65
CA PRO A 220 -1.71 -23.87 6.69
C PRO A 220 -0.23 -23.45 6.70
N CYS A 221 0.10 -22.26 7.24
CA CYS A 221 1.43 -21.64 7.21
C CYS A 221 2.31 -22.13 8.37
N LYS A 222 2.80 -23.37 8.28
CA LYS A 222 3.56 -24.01 9.37
C LYS A 222 4.88 -23.31 9.70
N ARG A 223 5.57 -22.72 8.71
CA ARG A 223 6.82 -21.98 8.95
C ARG A 223 6.53 -20.63 9.59
N TYR A 224 5.40 -20.00 9.25
CA TYR A 224 5.00 -18.73 9.87
C TYR A 224 4.80 -18.86 11.38
N ALA A 225 4.29 -20.00 11.86
CA ALA A 225 4.19 -20.29 13.29
C ALA A 225 5.56 -20.33 14.01
N GLN A 226 6.66 -20.45 13.27
CA GLN A 226 8.04 -20.44 13.76
C GLN A 226 8.74 -19.09 13.51
N SER A 227 8.08 -18.15 12.82
CA SER A 227 8.63 -16.83 12.56
C SER A 227 8.78 -16.03 13.86
N LEU A 228 9.68 -15.05 13.83
CA LEU A 228 9.71 -14.03 14.88
C LEU A 228 8.36 -13.28 14.91
N PRO A 229 7.86 -12.92 16.10
CA PRO A 229 6.76 -11.97 16.19
C PRO A 229 7.12 -10.68 15.45
N PRO A 230 6.18 -10.07 14.70
CA PRO A 230 6.46 -8.82 14.00
C PRO A 230 6.88 -7.73 14.98
N LEU A 231 7.86 -6.93 14.59
CA LEU A 231 8.09 -5.64 15.23
C LEU A 231 6.90 -4.74 14.90
N ARG A 232 6.13 -4.36 15.92
CA ARG A 232 4.98 -3.47 15.80
C ARG A 232 5.41 -2.03 16.03
N VAL A 233 5.23 -1.19 15.02
CA VAL A 233 5.61 0.23 15.07
C VAL A 233 4.39 1.08 14.76
N LYS A 234 4.09 2.03 15.65
CA LYS A 234 3.09 3.07 15.41
C LYS A 234 3.78 4.36 15.00
N VAL A 235 3.40 4.89 13.85
CA VAL A 235 3.88 6.16 13.31
C VAL A 235 2.71 7.13 13.38
N GLY A 236 2.78 8.08 14.30
CA GLY A 236 1.76 9.11 14.50
C GLY A 236 2.02 10.36 13.67
N GLN A 237 1.08 11.29 13.74
CA GLN A 237 1.17 12.59 13.10
C GLN A 237 2.52 13.30 13.33
N GLY A 238 3.12 13.78 12.23
CA GLY A 238 4.41 14.47 12.20
C GLY A 238 5.63 13.55 12.31
N GLN A 239 5.44 12.24 12.46
CA GLN A 239 6.54 11.28 12.52
C GLN A 239 6.83 10.68 11.14
N THR A 240 8.11 10.38 10.91
CA THR A 240 8.60 9.68 9.72
C THR A 240 9.25 8.37 10.13
N LEU A 241 8.82 7.28 9.52
CA LEU A 241 9.47 5.98 9.59
C LEU A 241 10.39 5.82 8.38
N TYR A 242 11.67 5.52 8.64
CA TYR A 242 12.52 4.93 7.62
C TYR A 242 12.29 3.42 7.60
N LEU A 243 11.72 2.93 6.50
CA LEU A 243 11.49 1.53 6.21
C LEU A 243 12.54 1.08 5.16
N PRO A 244 13.55 0.31 5.56
CA PRO A 244 14.63 -0.05 4.65
C PRO A 244 14.17 -1.02 3.57
N ALA A 245 14.85 -0.99 2.43
CA ALA A 245 14.53 -1.88 1.32
C ALA A 245 14.62 -3.37 1.72
N GLY A 246 13.70 -4.17 1.20
CA GLY A 246 13.61 -5.61 1.43
C GLY A 246 12.93 -6.02 2.74
N TRP A 247 12.59 -5.08 3.64
CA TRP A 247 11.84 -5.40 4.85
C TRP A 247 10.41 -5.80 4.51
N TYR A 248 9.97 -6.92 5.10
CA TYR A 248 8.59 -7.34 4.98
C TYR A 248 7.73 -6.51 5.92
N HIS A 249 6.61 -6.01 5.40
CA HIS A 249 5.74 -5.15 6.14
C HIS A 249 4.28 -5.34 5.75
N ALA A 250 3.40 -5.27 6.74
CA ALA A 250 1.97 -5.07 6.56
C ALA A 250 1.57 -3.78 7.28
N VAL A 251 0.54 -3.09 6.78
CA VAL A 251 0.20 -1.74 7.27
C VAL A 251 -1.29 -1.65 7.55
N ALA A 252 -1.61 -1.45 8.82
CA ALA A 252 -2.92 -1.00 9.27
C ALA A 252 -2.89 0.52 9.52
N GLN A 253 -4.06 1.12 9.72
CA GLN A 253 -4.14 2.54 10.02
C GLN A 253 -5.26 2.85 10.99
N GLN A 254 -5.07 3.92 11.74
CA GLN A 254 -6.06 4.48 12.65
C GLN A 254 -6.30 5.92 12.23
N VAL A 255 -7.58 6.27 12.24
CA VAL A 255 -8.02 7.64 12.01
C VAL A 255 -7.84 8.47 13.27
N ASP A 256 -7.90 9.79 13.16
CA ASP A 256 -7.87 10.64 14.35
C ASP A 256 -9.08 10.40 15.27
N ASP A 257 -8.96 10.78 16.54
CA ASP A 257 -9.98 10.57 17.56
C ASP A 257 -11.22 11.46 17.41
N GLY A 258 -11.35 12.17 16.28
CA GLY A 258 -12.50 12.99 15.94
C GLY A 258 -12.71 14.21 16.86
N GLN A 259 -11.76 14.56 17.72
CA GLN A 259 -11.88 15.78 18.56
C GLN A 259 -11.65 17.08 17.76
N GLY A 260 -11.30 16.98 16.48
CA GLY A 260 -11.31 18.11 15.54
C GLY A 260 -12.63 18.17 14.75
N GLU A 261 -13.46 19.17 15.02
CA GLU A 261 -14.72 19.42 14.32
C GLU A 261 -14.55 19.52 12.77
N GLY A 262 -15.40 18.81 12.02
CA GLY A 262 -15.56 18.98 10.56
C GLY A 262 -15.56 17.69 9.73
N ALA A 263 -15.80 17.80 8.42
CA ALA A 263 -15.86 16.70 7.44
C ALA A 263 -14.53 15.94 7.21
N SER A 264 -13.54 16.14 8.06
CA SER A 264 -12.22 15.48 8.00
C SER A 264 -11.90 14.64 9.24
N ALA A 265 -12.83 14.57 10.22
CA ALA A 265 -12.76 13.60 11.30
C ALA A 265 -12.88 12.19 10.71
N GLY A 266 -12.00 11.27 11.09
CA GLY A 266 -12.02 9.91 10.58
C GLY A 266 -11.11 9.66 9.37
N LEU A 267 -10.04 10.45 9.18
CA LEU A 267 -9.07 10.23 8.10
C LEU A 267 -7.67 9.87 8.63
N CYS A 268 -6.99 8.96 7.94
CA CYS A 268 -5.54 8.79 8.02
C CYS A 268 -4.91 9.28 6.71
N ILE A 269 -3.95 10.21 6.84
CA ILE A 269 -3.22 10.82 5.72
C ILE A 269 -1.74 10.59 5.93
N ALA A 270 -1.07 10.06 4.93
CA ALA A 270 0.36 9.88 4.94
C ALA A 270 0.97 10.15 3.56
N ILE A 271 2.28 10.41 3.55
CA ILE A 271 3.07 10.53 2.34
C ILE A 271 4.29 9.67 2.49
N ASN A 272 4.71 9.04 1.39
CA ASN A 272 5.97 8.36 1.36
C ASN A 272 6.85 8.81 0.19
N GLN A 273 8.16 8.73 0.38
CA GLN A 273 9.16 8.96 -0.65
C GLN A 273 9.94 7.65 -0.86
N TRP A 274 9.95 7.18 -2.10
CA TRP A 274 10.68 5.98 -2.50
C TRP A 274 11.96 6.36 -3.21
N TYR A 275 13.08 5.86 -2.70
CA TYR A 275 14.39 5.97 -3.31
C TYR A 275 14.83 4.58 -3.77
N GLU A 276 15.24 4.44 -5.02
CA GLU A 276 15.71 3.17 -5.56
C GLU A 276 16.92 2.65 -4.77
N SER A 277 16.82 1.43 -4.22
CA SER A 277 17.88 0.85 -3.39
C SER A 277 18.84 0.00 -4.21
N ASP A 278 20.10 0.43 -4.33
CA ASP A 278 21.16 -0.41 -4.90
C ASP A 278 21.46 -1.60 -3.97
N ALA A 279 21.29 -1.42 -2.66
CA ALA A 279 21.51 -2.44 -1.65
C ALA A 279 20.46 -3.56 -1.71
N ALA A 280 19.28 -3.30 -2.26
CA ALA A 280 18.27 -4.33 -2.49
C ALA A 280 18.71 -5.37 -3.53
N PHE A 281 19.72 -5.06 -4.36
CA PHE A 281 20.20 -5.91 -5.46
C PHE A 281 21.64 -6.43 -5.29
N SER A 282 22.26 -6.22 -4.11
CA SER A 282 23.64 -6.61 -3.83
C SER A 282 23.73 -7.91 -2.99
N ASP A 283 24.55 -7.91 -1.95
CA ASP A 283 24.76 -9.02 -1.02
C ASP A 283 23.47 -9.40 -0.27
N ARG A 284 22.62 -8.42 0.07
CA ARG A 284 21.31 -8.66 0.71
C ARG A 284 20.39 -9.48 -0.19
N TRP A 285 20.41 -9.21 -1.50
CA TRP A 285 19.66 -10.00 -2.47
C TRP A 285 20.16 -11.43 -2.51
N ALA A 286 21.48 -11.62 -2.65
CA ALA A 286 22.10 -12.93 -2.69
C ALA A 286 21.77 -13.76 -1.44
N TRP A 287 21.83 -13.16 -0.26
CA TRP A 287 21.45 -13.81 1.00
C TRP A 287 19.97 -14.17 1.07
N THR A 288 19.10 -13.26 0.62
CA THR A 288 17.65 -13.52 0.57
C THR A 288 17.33 -14.69 -0.37
N GLN A 289 17.96 -14.74 -1.55
CA GLN A 289 17.79 -15.84 -2.51
C GLN A 289 18.34 -17.16 -1.97
N PHE A 290 19.48 -17.13 -1.28
CA PHE A 290 20.04 -18.30 -0.61
C PHE A 290 19.08 -18.85 0.45
N GLN A 291 18.56 -17.99 1.33
CA GLN A 291 17.60 -18.39 2.38
C GLN A 291 16.31 -18.97 1.79
N ARG A 292 15.76 -18.34 0.75
CA ARG A 292 14.59 -18.85 0.03
C ARG A 292 14.85 -20.24 -0.57
N SER A 293 15.98 -20.40 -1.25
CA SER A 293 16.38 -21.68 -1.86
C SER A 293 16.60 -22.77 -0.81
N LEU A 294 17.22 -22.42 0.32
CA LEU A 294 17.42 -23.35 1.43
C LEU A 294 16.09 -23.77 2.06
N GLY A 295 15.18 -22.82 2.29
CA GLY A 295 13.82 -23.10 2.76
C GLY A 295 13.10 -24.10 1.85
N LYS A 296 13.09 -23.84 0.53
CA LYS A 296 12.51 -24.77 -0.45
C LYS A 296 13.16 -26.16 -0.42
N LYS A 297 14.48 -26.25 -0.21
CA LYS A 297 15.19 -27.54 -0.10
C LYS A 297 14.78 -28.31 1.16
N LEU A 298 14.65 -27.63 2.29
CA LEU A 298 14.21 -28.24 3.55
C LEU A 298 12.77 -28.76 3.44
N ASP A 299 11.93 -28.07 2.68
CA ASP A 299 10.52 -28.45 2.44
C ASP A 299 10.35 -29.50 1.32
N GLY A 300 11.43 -29.88 0.62
CA GLY A 300 11.37 -30.82 -0.50
C GLY A 300 10.70 -30.25 -1.76
N THR A 301 10.52 -28.93 -1.84
CA THR A 301 9.87 -28.21 -2.97
C THR A 301 10.86 -27.50 -3.89
N PHE A 302 12.15 -27.69 -3.66
CA PHE A 302 13.19 -27.09 -4.50
C PHE A 302 13.21 -27.72 -5.90
N VAL A 303 13.09 -26.87 -6.93
CA VAL A 303 13.26 -27.24 -8.34
C VAL A 303 14.54 -26.59 -8.85
N LYS A 304 15.40 -27.36 -9.51
CA LYS A 304 16.65 -26.85 -10.08
C LYS A 304 16.34 -26.10 -11.38
N GLU A 305 16.91 -24.90 -11.55
CA GLU A 305 16.79 -24.16 -12.81
C GLU A 305 17.34 -25.01 -13.97
N GLY A 306 16.49 -25.27 -14.97
CA GLY A 306 16.81 -26.11 -16.14
C GLY A 306 16.23 -27.54 -16.13
N GLU A 307 15.51 -27.94 -15.07
CA GLU A 307 14.82 -29.24 -14.98
C GLU A 307 13.28 -29.13 -15.17
N VAL A 308 12.79 -28.01 -15.71
CA VAL A 308 11.38 -27.78 -16.08
C VAL A 308 11.22 -27.76 -17.59
#